data_AF-A0A066WME7-F1
#
_entry.id   AF-A0A066WME7-F1
#
_cell.length_a   1.000
_cell.length_b   1.000
_cell.length_c   1.000
_cell.angle_alpha   90.00
_cell.angle_beta   90.00
_cell.angle_gamma   90.00
#
_symmetry.space_group_name_H-M   'P 1'
#
loop_
_entity.id
_entity.type
_entity.pdbx_description
1 polymer ?
#
loop_
_entity_poly.entity_id
_entity_poly.type
_entity_poly.pdbx_seq_one_letter_code
_entity_poly.pdbx_strand_id
1 'polypeptide(L)'
;MQGAVLVIGSLLWENEKNTLDSKQGKLRDNWRKDLDLEKKIAIEVPIRYGRKSTSKRCTYTMVISNSVTNLGIAYIIPFKKEIENFEELKNQALELSEAEGISTTKYPKRLIASWGAVGITFNEAEEKQFQEIKNKWHQEFASFENTDYKIGNEQPSIRENGELNFEFKVPEYIDYVFATPVKPNISEYPTTDRIVEAIIESSPRYDIYVKENFNNGIRVHGDEEIMKKI
;
A
#
# COMPACT_ATOMS: atom_id res chain seq x y z
N MET A 1 -19.89 10.15 -2.73
CA MET A 1 -19.14 8.92 -3.07
C MET A 1 -18.26 8.54 -1.90
N GLN A 2 -18.44 7.33 -1.40
CA GLN A 2 -17.69 6.79 -0.28
C GLN A 2 -16.41 6.09 -0.76
N GLY A 3 -15.27 6.70 -0.47
CA GLY A 3 -13.96 6.10 -0.71
C GLY A 3 -13.45 5.26 0.45
N ALA A 4 -12.46 4.41 0.16
CA ALA A 4 -11.62 3.76 1.16
C ALA A 4 -10.17 3.67 0.71
N VAL A 5 -9.31 3.25 1.64
CA VAL A 5 -7.93 2.86 1.37
C VAL A 5 -7.70 1.42 1.79
N LEU A 6 -7.05 0.63 0.94
CA LEU A 6 -6.45 -0.64 1.28
C LEU A 6 -5.07 -0.39 1.89
N VAL A 7 -4.96 -0.63 3.18
CA VAL A 7 -3.75 -0.42 3.97
C VAL A 7 -2.99 -1.73 4.13
N ILE A 8 -1.73 -1.72 3.66
CA ILE A 8 -0.74 -2.77 3.90
C ILE A 8 0.44 -2.18 4.67
N GLY A 9 1.06 -2.99 5.52
CA GLY A 9 2.25 -2.60 6.25
C GLY A 9 2.08 -1.41 7.21
N SER A 10 3.10 -0.54 7.24
CA SER A 10 3.29 0.46 8.30
C SER A 10 2.37 1.68 8.25
N LEU A 11 1.61 1.89 7.16
CA LEU A 11 0.60 2.94 7.09
C LEU A 11 -0.46 2.82 8.19
N LEU A 12 -0.72 1.61 8.71
CA LEU A 12 -1.72 1.39 9.74
C LEU A 12 -1.29 1.85 11.15
N TRP A 13 -0.01 1.71 11.49
CA TRP A 13 0.46 1.78 12.88
C TRP A 13 1.69 2.67 13.11
N GLU A 14 2.48 2.95 12.07
CA GLU A 14 3.71 3.74 12.22
C GLU A 14 3.38 5.21 12.42
N ASN A 15 3.92 5.78 13.48
CA ASN A 15 3.66 7.12 14.01
C ASN A 15 4.99 7.81 14.35
N GLU A 16 4.94 9.07 14.79
CA GLU A 16 6.14 9.86 15.12
C GLU A 16 7.06 9.19 16.16
N LYS A 17 6.53 8.33 17.05
CA LYS A 17 7.28 7.73 18.17
C LYS A 17 7.98 6.42 17.81
N ASN A 18 7.50 5.67 16.82
CA ASN A 18 8.02 4.33 16.47
C ASN A 18 8.62 4.24 15.05
N THR A 19 8.58 5.33 14.29
CA THR A 19 9.19 5.45 12.96
C THR A 19 10.71 5.70 13.04
N LEU A 20 11.41 5.35 11.95
CA LEU A 20 12.79 5.78 11.72
C LEU A 20 12.89 7.21 11.17
N ASP A 21 11.80 7.74 10.61
CA ASP A 21 11.66 9.10 10.11
C ASP A 21 10.46 9.77 10.78
N SER A 22 10.74 10.60 11.79
CA SER A 22 9.71 11.26 12.61
C SER A 22 8.78 12.15 11.80
N LYS A 23 9.28 12.77 10.72
CA LYS A 23 8.45 13.58 9.82
C LYS A 23 7.45 12.71 9.09
N GLN A 24 7.90 11.56 8.56
CA GLN A 24 7.00 10.61 7.91
C GLN A 24 5.95 10.05 8.87
N GLY A 25 6.37 9.71 10.11
CA GLY A 25 5.45 9.23 11.15
C GLY A 25 4.33 10.24 11.45
N LYS A 26 4.67 11.54 11.55
CA LYS A 26 3.71 12.61 11.76
C LYS A 26 2.74 12.79 10.58
N LEU A 27 3.22 12.65 9.35
CA LEU A 27 2.36 12.69 8.15
C LEU A 27 1.34 11.54 8.19
N ARG A 28 1.77 10.33 8.54
CA ARG A 28 0.90 9.16 8.69
C ARG A 28 -0.12 9.33 9.81
N ASP A 29 0.30 9.88 10.96
CA ASP A 29 -0.60 10.19 12.07
C ASP A 29 -1.68 11.20 11.68
N ASN A 30 -1.32 12.22 10.91
CA ASN A 30 -2.28 13.22 10.46
C ASN A 30 -3.25 12.64 9.43
N TRP A 31 -2.74 11.95 8.41
CA TRP A 31 -3.55 11.31 7.37
C TRP A 31 -4.56 10.30 7.94
N ARG A 32 -4.18 9.50 8.95
CA ARG A 32 -5.12 8.58 9.61
C ARG A 32 -6.30 9.27 10.29
N LYS A 33 -6.24 10.58 10.57
CA LYS A 33 -7.38 11.33 11.12
C LYS A 33 -8.54 11.43 10.13
N ASP A 34 -8.26 11.31 8.84
CA ASP A 34 -9.26 11.34 7.77
C ASP A 34 -9.91 9.96 7.52
N LEU A 35 -9.41 8.92 8.21
CA LEU A 35 -9.91 7.54 8.12
C LEU A 35 -10.81 7.19 9.31
N ASP A 36 -11.83 6.38 9.05
CA ASP A 36 -12.70 5.79 10.07
C ASP A 36 -12.14 4.42 10.49
N LEU A 37 -11.12 4.45 11.35
CA LEU A 37 -10.39 3.26 11.82
C LEU A 37 -11.27 2.23 12.55
N GLU A 38 -12.40 2.68 13.14
CA GLU A 38 -13.38 1.80 13.80
C GLU A 38 -14.15 0.94 12.80
N LYS A 39 -14.22 1.38 11.54
CA LYS A 39 -14.85 0.65 10.42
C LYS A 39 -13.84 -0.10 9.54
N LYS A 40 -12.62 -0.36 10.04
CA LYS A 40 -11.65 -1.16 9.29
C LYS A 40 -12.17 -2.58 9.07
N ILE A 41 -12.04 -3.09 7.85
CA ILE A 41 -12.47 -4.43 7.46
C ILE A 41 -11.24 -5.23 7.07
N ALA A 42 -11.01 -6.36 7.74
CA ALA A 42 -9.96 -7.29 7.35
C ALA A 42 -10.35 -7.97 6.03
N ILE A 43 -9.43 -7.97 5.06
CA ILE A 43 -9.63 -8.61 3.76
C ILE A 43 -8.40 -9.42 3.34
N GLU A 44 -8.65 -10.46 2.56
CA GLU A 44 -7.60 -11.25 1.93
C GLU A 44 -7.10 -10.55 0.66
N VAL A 45 -5.78 -10.38 0.55
CA VAL A 45 -5.13 -9.74 -0.61
C VAL A 45 -3.80 -10.42 -0.93
N PRO A 46 -3.33 -10.35 -2.19
CA PRO A 46 -2.12 -11.06 -2.61
C PRO A 46 -0.86 -10.28 -2.22
N ILE A 47 -0.53 -10.28 -0.92
CA ILE A 47 0.62 -9.57 -0.34
C ILE A 47 1.68 -10.53 0.18
N ARG A 48 2.95 -10.12 0.07
CA ARG A 48 4.12 -10.84 0.59
C ARG A 48 5.27 -9.90 0.83
N TYR A 49 6.30 -10.30 1.57
CA TYR A 49 7.58 -9.58 1.57
C TYR A 49 8.23 -9.65 0.18
N GLY A 50 8.67 -8.51 -0.35
CA GLY A 50 9.19 -8.46 -1.71
C GLY A 50 9.97 -7.20 -2.09
N ARG A 51 10.15 -6.25 -1.18
CA ARG A 51 10.95 -5.05 -1.42
C ARG A 51 12.00 -4.89 -0.34
N LYS A 52 13.28 -4.87 -0.69
CA LYS A 52 14.36 -4.57 0.25
C LYS A 52 14.46 -3.07 0.46
N SER A 53 14.14 -2.60 1.66
CA SER A 53 14.04 -1.18 1.97
C SER A 53 15.30 -0.67 2.66
N THR A 54 16.00 0.27 2.00
CA THR A 54 17.17 0.94 2.58
C THR A 54 16.80 1.78 3.79
N SER A 55 15.65 2.45 3.77
CA SER A 55 15.15 3.26 4.89
C SER A 55 14.71 2.42 6.09
N LYS A 56 14.44 1.13 5.89
CA LYS A 56 14.13 0.16 6.95
C LYS A 56 15.33 -0.74 7.27
N ARG A 57 16.52 -0.16 7.29
CA ARG A 57 17.79 -0.83 7.62
C ARG A 57 18.05 -2.09 6.78
N CYS A 58 17.71 -2.03 5.49
CA CYS A 58 17.92 -3.10 4.53
C CYS A 58 17.11 -4.38 4.80
N THR A 59 16.03 -4.31 5.57
CA THR A 59 15.07 -5.42 5.71
C THR A 59 14.03 -5.42 4.58
N TYR A 60 13.19 -6.45 4.54
CA TYR A 60 12.14 -6.58 3.54
C TYR A 60 10.82 -5.96 4.00
N THR A 61 10.18 -5.19 3.12
CA THR A 61 8.81 -4.69 3.27
C THR A 61 7.86 -5.42 2.33
N MET A 62 6.57 -5.27 2.60
CA MET A 62 5.52 -5.91 1.83
C MET A 62 5.35 -5.27 0.45
N VAL A 63 4.93 -6.10 -0.50
CA VAL A 63 4.51 -5.72 -1.85
C VAL A 63 3.24 -6.51 -2.21
N ILE A 64 2.54 -6.05 -3.23
CA ILE A 64 1.44 -6.79 -3.86
C ILE A 64 2.03 -7.67 -4.97
N SER A 65 1.65 -8.94 -5.01
CA SER A 65 2.20 -9.96 -5.89
C SER A 65 1.12 -10.95 -6.35
N ASN A 66 0.73 -10.85 -7.61
CA ASN A 66 -0.30 -11.70 -8.23
C ASN A 66 0.10 -13.19 -8.34
N SER A 67 1.37 -13.53 -8.09
CA SER A 67 1.85 -14.93 -8.04
C SER A 67 1.68 -15.61 -6.67
N VAL A 68 1.19 -14.90 -5.66
CA VAL A 68 0.93 -15.49 -4.33
C VAL A 68 -0.27 -16.44 -4.37
N THR A 69 -0.09 -17.66 -3.88
CA THR A 69 -1.17 -18.64 -3.72
C THR A 69 -1.88 -18.52 -2.36
N ASN A 70 -1.13 -18.19 -1.31
CA ASN A 70 -1.65 -18.00 0.05
C ASN A 70 -1.81 -16.51 0.32
N LEU A 71 -3.03 -15.99 0.19
CA LEU A 71 -3.33 -14.58 0.42
C LEU A 71 -2.95 -14.15 1.85
N GLY A 72 -2.51 -12.91 1.98
CA GLY A 72 -2.29 -12.25 3.26
C GLY A 72 -3.53 -11.49 3.72
N ILE A 73 -3.48 -10.95 4.94
CA ILE A 73 -4.53 -10.12 5.52
C ILE A 73 -4.09 -8.66 5.51
N ALA A 74 -4.94 -7.80 4.97
CA ALA A 74 -4.82 -6.35 4.98
C ALA A 74 -6.14 -5.72 5.46
N TYR A 75 -6.20 -4.39 5.49
CA TYR A 75 -7.40 -3.67 5.93
C TYR A 75 -7.90 -2.70 4.86
N ILE A 76 -9.18 -2.78 4.52
CA ILE A 76 -9.90 -1.67 3.91
C ILE A 76 -10.38 -0.74 5.01
N ILE A 77 -10.10 0.55 4.88
CA ILE A 77 -10.51 1.56 5.85
C ILE A 77 -11.21 2.70 5.11
N PRO A 78 -12.50 2.96 5.39
CA PRO A 78 -13.22 4.04 4.72
C PRO A 78 -12.69 5.41 5.14
N PHE A 79 -12.72 6.36 4.21
CA PHE A 79 -12.57 7.77 4.54
C PHE A 79 -13.79 8.27 5.32
N LYS A 80 -13.58 9.19 6.27
CA LYS A 80 -14.67 9.82 7.03
C LYS A 80 -15.55 10.72 6.18
N LYS A 81 -14.95 11.36 5.17
CA LYS A 81 -15.62 12.30 4.28
C LYS A 81 -15.84 11.64 2.93
N GLU A 82 -17.07 11.66 2.46
CA GLU A 82 -17.39 11.38 1.06
C GLU A 82 -16.86 12.49 0.13
N ILE A 83 -16.65 12.13 -1.12
CA ILE A 83 -16.30 13.07 -2.19
C ILE A 83 -17.49 13.32 -3.12
N GLU A 84 -17.48 14.47 -3.79
CA GLU A 84 -18.46 14.87 -4.78
C GLU A 84 -17.89 14.96 -6.20
N ASN A 85 -16.57 15.08 -6.33
CA ASN A 85 -15.93 15.33 -7.62
C ASN A 85 -14.47 14.82 -7.68
N PHE A 86 -13.87 14.90 -8.88
CA PHE A 86 -12.51 14.43 -9.12
C PHE A 86 -11.43 15.18 -8.31
N GLU A 87 -11.58 16.49 -8.06
CA GLU A 87 -10.57 17.23 -7.31
C GLU A 87 -10.51 16.76 -5.86
N GLU A 88 -11.66 16.45 -5.26
CA GLU A 88 -11.71 15.85 -3.93
C GLU A 88 -11.14 14.43 -3.90
N LEU A 89 -11.42 13.60 -4.92
CA LEU A 89 -10.79 12.29 -5.10
C LEU A 89 -9.26 12.41 -5.15
N LYS A 90 -8.78 13.33 -5.99
CA LYS A 90 -7.35 13.57 -6.20
C LYS A 90 -6.70 14.07 -4.92
N ASN A 91 -7.36 14.94 -4.16
CA ASN A 91 -6.83 15.41 -2.88
C ASN A 91 -6.66 14.26 -1.88
N GLN A 92 -7.65 13.37 -1.74
CA GLN A 92 -7.49 12.17 -0.89
C GLN A 92 -6.33 11.27 -1.35
N ALA A 93 -6.16 11.09 -2.67
CA ALA A 93 -5.04 10.34 -3.23
C ALA A 93 -3.68 11.02 -2.94
N LEU A 94 -3.62 12.34 -3.00
CA LEU A 94 -2.42 13.12 -2.69
C LEU A 94 -2.07 13.08 -1.21
N GLU A 95 -3.05 13.11 -0.32
CA GLU A 95 -2.84 12.95 1.13
C GLU A 95 -2.27 11.56 1.46
N LEU A 96 -2.81 10.50 0.84
CA LEU A 96 -2.23 9.15 0.92
C LEU A 96 -0.81 9.11 0.35
N SER A 97 -0.57 9.76 -0.80
CA SER A 97 0.75 9.85 -1.42
C SER A 97 1.79 10.52 -0.50
N GLU A 98 1.41 11.56 0.23
CA GLU A 98 2.26 12.21 1.23
C GLU A 98 2.51 11.31 2.45
N ALA A 99 1.48 10.62 2.94
CA ALA A 99 1.58 9.66 4.04
C ALA A 99 2.48 8.45 3.71
N GLU A 100 2.59 8.10 2.42
CA GLU A 100 3.47 7.03 1.95
C GLU A 100 4.86 7.54 1.54
N GLY A 101 5.03 8.86 1.34
CA GLY A 101 6.29 9.48 0.93
C GLY A 101 6.53 9.45 -0.59
N ILE A 102 5.50 9.17 -1.39
CA ILE A 102 5.50 9.29 -2.85
C ILE A 102 5.54 10.77 -3.24
N SER A 103 4.71 11.58 -2.60
CA SER A 103 4.76 13.05 -2.62
C SER A 103 5.63 13.53 -1.48
N THR A 104 6.55 14.47 -1.76
CA THR A 104 7.43 15.07 -0.75
C THR A 104 7.55 16.57 -0.98
N THR A 105 8.16 17.31 -0.05
CA THR A 105 8.39 18.75 -0.21
C THR A 105 9.23 19.09 -1.46
N LYS A 106 10.20 18.25 -1.81
CA LYS A 106 11.00 18.40 -3.04
C LYS A 106 10.17 18.17 -4.29
N TYR A 107 9.13 17.35 -4.16
CA TYR A 107 8.45 16.65 -5.22
C TYR A 107 6.94 16.58 -4.92
N PRO A 108 6.27 17.74 -4.85
CA PRO A 108 4.90 17.84 -4.32
C PRO A 108 3.86 17.37 -5.34
N LYS A 109 2.68 17.02 -4.84
CA LYS A 109 1.47 16.70 -5.63
C LYS A 109 1.66 15.57 -6.64
N ARG A 110 2.40 14.53 -6.26
CA ARG A 110 2.66 13.36 -7.12
C ARG A 110 1.80 12.19 -6.71
N LEU A 111 1.39 11.40 -7.70
CA LEU A 111 0.81 10.07 -7.48
C LEU A 111 1.77 8.94 -7.86
N ILE A 112 2.89 9.27 -8.52
CA ILE A 112 3.86 8.31 -9.03
C ILE A 112 5.27 8.74 -8.58
N ALA A 113 6.01 7.82 -8.00
CA ALA A 113 7.43 7.92 -7.71
C ALA A 113 8.21 6.79 -8.38
N SER A 114 9.53 6.86 -8.35
CA SER A 114 10.40 5.83 -8.95
C SER A 114 10.29 4.45 -8.29
N TRP A 115 9.66 4.36 -7.10
CA TRP A 115 9.59 3.15 -6.30
C TRP A 115 8.15 2.69 -5.98
N GLY A 116 7.14 3.50 -6.30
CA GLY A 116 5.75 3.20 -5.96
C GLY A 116 4.79 4.24 -6.53
N ALA A 117 3.50 3.93 -6.49
CA ALA A 117 2.43 4.79 -6.97
C ALA A 117 1.18 4.67 -6.08
N VAL A 118 0.24 5.61 -6.19
CA VAL A 118 -1.11 5.47 -5.65
C VAL A 118 -2.00 4.95 -6.75
N GLY A 119 -2.53 3.74 -6.62
CA GLY A 119 -3.49 3.17 -7.58
C GLY A 119 -4.93 3.19 -7.04
N ILE A 120 -5.90 3.01 -7.93
CA ILE A 120 -7.33 2.99 -7.59
C ILE A 120 -8.06 1.75 -8.13
N THR A 121 -9.04 1.24 -7.40
CA THR A 121 -10.08 0.35 -7.94
C THR A 121 -11.42 1.04 -7.78
N PHE A 122 -12.23 1.08 -8.83
CA PHE A 122 -13.62 1.51 -8.75
C PHE A 122 -14.52 0.28 -8.58
N ASN A 123 -15.54 0.39 -7.75
CA ASN A 123 -16.56 -0.64 -7.63
C ASN A 123 -17.43 -0.65 -8.90
N GLU A 124 -17.58 -1.82 -9.53
CA GLU A 124 -18.20 -1.97 -10.86
C GLU A 124 -19.70 -1.67 -10.88
N ALA A 125 -20.38 -1.72 -9.73
CA ALA A 125 -21.84 -1.57 -9.62
C ALA A 125 -22.38 -0.23 -10.15
N GLU A 126 -21.53 0.79 -10.31
CA GLU A 126 -21.90 2.20 -10.52
C GLU A 126 -21.20 2.81 -11.76
N GLU A 127 -20.77 1.97 -12.70
CA GLU A 127 -19.82 2.32 -13.76
C GLU A 127 -20.16 3.57 -14.59
N LYS A 128 -21.43 3.90 -14.81
CA LYS A 128 -21.82 5.10 -15.59
C LYS A 128 -21.58 6.42 -14.86
N GLN A 129 -21.71 6.44 -13.53
CA GLN A 129 -21.56 7.67 -12.75
C GLN A 129 -20.10 8.11 -12.65
N PHE A 130 -19.16 7.16 -12.79
CA PHE A 130 -17.74 7.40 -12.58
C PHE A 130 -16.92 7.60 -13.85
N GLN A 131 -17.53 7.61 -15.05
CA GLN A 131 -16.78 7.69 -16.30
C GLN A 131 -15.91 8.95 -16.40
N GLU A 132 -16.43 10.11 -16.01
CA GLU A 132 -15.64 11.36 -16.03
C GLU A 132 -14.46 11.29 -15.04
N ILE A 133 -14.70 10.76 -13.85
CA ILE A 133 -13.68 10.59 -12.80
C ILE A 133 -12.61 9.58 -13.25
N LYS A 134 -13.01 8.44 -13.81
CA LYS A 134 -12.11 7.41 -14.37
C LYS A 134 -11.22 8.01 -15.45
N ASN A 135 -11.81 8.75 -16.40
CA ASN A 135 -11.05 9.38 -17.49
C ASN A 135 -10.03 10.39 -16.97
N LYS A 136 -10.42 11.23 -16.00
CA LYS A 136 -9.48 12.19 -15.36
C LYS A 136 -8.38 11.46 -14.57
N TRP A 137 -8.71 10.36 -13.89
CA TRP A 137 -7.72 9.53 -13.21
C TRP A 137 -6.70 8.94 -14.19
N HIS A 138 -7.17 8.33 -15.29
CA HIS A 138 -6.29 7.75 -16.31
C HIS A 138 -5.35 8.80 -16.92
N GLN A 139 -5.78 10.06 -17.03
CA GLN A 139 -4.93 11.17 -17.49
C GLN A 139 -3.76 11.45 -16.54
N GLU A 140 -3.91 11.28 -15.22
CA GLU A 140 -2.80 11.41 -14.26
C GLU A 140 -1.71 10.33 -14.47
N PHE A 141 -2.07 9.24 -15.15
CA PHE A 141 -1.22 8.09 -15.44
C PHE A 141 -0.84 7.96 -16.93
N ALA A 142 -1.10 8.99 -17.75
CA ALA A 142 -0.91 8.91 -19.21
C ALA A 142 0.50 8.52 -19.67
N SER A 143 1.53 8.79 -18.84
CA SER A 143 2.93 8.41 -19.10
C SER A 143 3.47 7.37 -18.12
N PHE A 144 2.59 6.60 -17.46
CA PHE A 144 2.98 5.64 -16.44
C PHE A 144 3.34 4.30 -17.06
N GLU A 145 4.50 3.77 -16.69
CA GLU A 145 4.93 2.42 -17.04
C GLU A 145 4.83 1.50 -15.81
N ASN A 146 4.15 0.37 -15.97
CA ASN A 146 3.88 -0.56 -14.88
C ASN A 146 4.78 -1.81 -14.86
N THR A 147 5.72 -1.93 -15.80
CA THR A 147 6.52 -3.15 -16.03
C THR A 147 7.30 -3.62 -14.80
N ASP A 148 7.73 -2.68 -13.95
CA ASP A 148 8.49 -2.95 -12.72
C ASP A 148 7.62 -3.31 -11.49
N TYR A 149 6.29 -3.32 -11.61
CA TYR A 149 5.38 -3.59 -10.48
C TYR A 149 5.08 -5.08 -10.31
N LYS A 150 6.06 -5.93 -10.66
CA LYS A 150 6.00 -7.40 -10.65
C LYS A 150 7.40 -8.02 -10.57
N ILE A 151 7.45 -9.31 -10.25
CA ILE A 151 8.62 -10.17 -10.43
C ILE A 151 8.31 -11.29 -11.42
N GLY A 152 9.23 -11.53 -12.36
CA GLY A 152 9.10 -12.63 -13.32
C GLY A 152 7.90 -12.45 -14.26
N ASN A 153 7.10 -13.51 -14.38
CA ASN A 153 6.03 -13.61 -15.37
C ASN A 153 4.62 -13.26 -14.82
N GLU A 154 4.51 -12.80 -13.57
CA GLU A 154 3.20 -12.40 -13.03
C GLU A 154 2.68 -11.10 -13.68
N GLN A 155 1.41 -10.79 -13.45
CA GLN A 155 0.86 -9.51 -13.86
C GLN A 155 1.30 -8.39 -12.90
N PRO A 156 1.62 -7.18 -13.40
CA PRO A 156 1.88 -6.02 -12.55
C PRO A 156 0.76 -5.77 -11.56
N SER A 157 1.06 -5.27 -10.36
CA SER A 157 0.05 -4.96 -9.32
C SER A 157 -0.78 -3.69 -9.60
N ILE A 158 -0.42 -2.93 -10.63
CA ILE A 158 -1.10 -1.72 -11.10
C ILE A 158 -1.05 -1.69 -12.63
N ARG A 159 -2.10 -1.20 -13.27
CA ARG A 159 -2.22 -1.02 -14.73
C ARG A 159 -1.61 0.31 -15.16
N GLU A 160 -1.34 0.45 -16.45
CA GLU A 160 -0.81 1.69 -17.04
C GLU A 160 -1.77 2.88 -16.86
N ASN A 161 -3.07 2.64 -16.71
CA ASN A 161 -4.07 3.68 -16.44
C ASN A 161 -4.20 4.05 -14.95
N GLY A 162 -3.32 3.52 -14.08
CA GLY A 162 -3.34 3.77 -12.64
C GLY A 162 -4.36 2.97 -11.85
N GLU A 163 -5.06 2.01 -12.47
CA GLU A 163 -5.95 1.11 -11.75
C GLU A 163 -5.19 -0.04 -11.08
N LEU A 164 -5.61 -0.45 -9.89
CA LEU A 164 -5.04 -1.62 -9.23
C LEU A 164 -5.33 -2.88 -10.04
N ASN A 165 -4.36 -3.80 -10.07
CA ASN A 165 -4.43 -4.99 -10.90
C ASN A 165 -4.17 -6.24 -10.06
N PHE A 166 -5.09 -6.49 -9.12
CA PHE A 166 -5.14 -7.70 -8.30
C PHE A 166 -6.56 -7.86 -7.77
N GLU A 167 -6.94 -9.09 -7.43
CA GLU A 167 -8.29 -9.39 -6.98
C GLU A 167 -8.44 -9.21 -5.47
N PHE A 168 -9.52 -8.56 -5.07
CA PHE A 168 -9.99 -8.48 -3.69
C PHE A 168 -11.45 -8.04 -3.65
N LYS A 169 -12.17 -8.35 -2.57
CA LYS A 169 -13.57 -7.97 -2.42
C LYS A 169 -13.70 -6.55 -1.91
N VAL A 170 -14.20 -5.64 -2.75
CA VAL A 170 -14.61 -4.29 -2.34
C VAL A 170 -15.98 -4.37 -1.63
N PRO A 171 -16.16 -3.80 -0.43
CA PRO A 171 -17.47 -3.75 0.22
C PRO A 171 -18.49 -2.97 -0.61
N GLU A 172 -19.75 -3.40 -0.62
CA GLU A 172 -20.79 -2.82 -1.49
C GLU A 172 -21.03 -1.33 -1.28
N TYR A 173 -20.81 -0.82 -0.07
CA TYR A 173 -20.98 0.60 0.28
C TYR A 173 -19.75 1.48 -0.05
N ILE A 174 -18.71 0.89 -0.63
CA ILE A 174 -17.49 1.60 -1.05
C ILE A 174 -17.50 1.74 -2.57
N ASP A 175 -17.38 2.97 -3.05
CA ASP A 175 -17.39 3.32 -4.48
C ASP A 175 -16.00 3.17 -5.11
N TYR A 176 -14.95 3.44 -4.35
CA TYR A 176 -13.56 3.29 -4.80
C TYR A 176 -12.60 2.98 -3.64
N VAL A 177 -11.50 2.32 -3.98
CA VAL A 177 -10.44 1.95 -3.04
C VAL A 177 -9.08 2.41 -3.59
N PHE A 178 -8.34 3.18 -2.80
CA PHE A 178 -6.92 3.45 -3.08
C PHE A 178 -6.02 2.38 -2.48
N ALA A 179 -4.87 2.14 -3.09
CA ALA A 179 -3.76 1.40 -2.48
C ALA A 179 -2.42 1.97 -2.95
N THR A 180 -1.33 1.60 -2.28
CA THR A 180 0.03 2.00 -2.65
C THR A 180 0.85 0.81 -3.16
N PRO A 181 0.64 0.36 -4.41
CA PRO A 181 1.52 -0.62 -5.03
C PRO A 181 2.95 -0.06 -5.10
N VAL A 182 3.92 -0.89 -4.75
CA VAL A 182 5.35 -0.54 -4.76
C VAL A 182 6.10 -1.49 -5.69
N LYS A 183 7.16 -0.98 -6.32
CA LYS A 183 8.05 -1.79 -7.16
C LYS A 183 8.91 -2.71 -6.29
N PRO A 184 8.85 -4.04 -6.48
CA PRO A 184 9.89 -4.92 -5.98
C PRO A 184 11.25 -4.47 -6.52
N ASN A 185 12.31 -4.56 -5.71
CA ASN A 185 13.68 -4.23 -6.13
C ASN A 185 14.63 -5.43 -5.97
N ILE A 186 14.08 -6.61 -6.20
CA ILE A 186 14.74 -7.91 -6.11
C ILE A 186 14.31 -8.76 -7.30
N SER A 187 15.15 -9.70 -7.71
CA SER A 187 14.88 -10.58 -8.84
C SER A 187 13.97 -11.76 -8.48
N GLU A 188 13.95 -12.14 -7.21
CA GLU A 188 13.17 -13.25 -6.67
C GLU A 188 12.68 -12.87 -5.28
N TYR A 189 11.47 -13.32 -4.94
CA TYR A 189 10.92 -13.08 -3.62
C TYR A 189 11.68 -13.84 -2.53
N PRO A 190 11.94 -13.22 -1.36
CA PRO A 190 12.73 -13.83 -0.31
C PRO A 190 11.99 -14.99 0.37
N THR A 191 12.75 -15.98 0.85
CA THR A 191 12.28 -17.01 1.76
C THR A 191 12.15 -16.46 3.19
N THR A 192 11.42 -17.17 4.06
CA THR A 192 11.38 -16.87 5.50
C THR A 192 12.78 -16.71 6.09
N ASP A 193 13.70 -17.64 5.80
CA ASP A 193 15.07 -17.59 6.31
C ASP A 193 15.82 -16.34 5.86
N ARG A 194 15.66 -15.94 4.59
CA ARG A 194 16.30 -14.73 4.07
C ARG A 194 15.75 -13.45 4.71
N ILE A 195 14.47 -13.43 5.06
CA ILE A 195 13.84 -12.32 5.78
C ILE A 195 14.39 -12.25 7.21
N VAL A 196 14.44 -13.38 7.91
CA VAL A 196 14.98 -13.49 9.27
C VAL A 196 16.44 -13.05 9.32
N GLU A 197 17.27 -13.55 8.39
CA GLU A 197 18.68 -13.17 8.27
C GLU A 197 18.82 -11.65 8.09
N ALA A 198 18.08 -11.05 7.15
CA ALA A 198 18.13 -9.60 6.93
C ALA A 198 17.72 -8.79 8.17
N ILE A 199 16.77 -9.29 8.97
CA ILE A 199 16.37 -8.67 10.25
C ILE A 199 17.50 -8.78 11.27
N ILE A 200 18.10 -9.95 11.44
CA ILE A 200 19.18 -10.20 12.42
C ILE A 200 20.43 -9.38 12.05
N GLU A 201 20.78 -9.30 10.77
CA GLU A 201 21.95 -8.57 10.27
C GLU A 201 21.77 -7.04 10.26
N SER A 202 20.53 -6.56 10.32
CA SER A 202 20.28 -5.11 10.38
C SER A 202 20.88 -4.50 11.65
N SER A 203 21.56 -3.36 11.53
CA SER A 203 22.23 -2.69 12.66
C SER A 203 21.75 -1.23 12.82
N PRO A 204 21.13 -0.87 13.96
CA PRO A 204 20.61 -1.79 14.96
C PRO A 204 19.56 -2.73 14.36
N ARG A 205 19.26 -3.84 15.05
CA ARG A 205 18.21 -4.77 14.66
C ARG A 205 16.89 -4.05 14.39
N TYR A 206 16.20 -4.40 13.29
CA TYR A 206 14.95 -3.78 12.85
C TYR A 206 13.86 -4.84 12.58
N ASP A 207 13.39 -5.44 13.66
CA ASP A 207 12.29 -6.41 13.69
C ASP A 207 10.91 -5.73 13.84
N ILE A 208 10.88 -4.45 14.22
CA ILE A 208 9.65 -3.70 14.50
C ILE A 208 8.65 -3.73 13.35
N TYR A 209 9.10 -3.69 12.09
CA TYR A 209 8.17 -3.73 10.95
C TYR A 209 7.36 -5.02 10.91
N VAL A 210 8.02 -6.17 11.11
CA VAL A 210 7.33 -7.48 11.14
C VAL A 210 6.46 -7.59 12.39
N LYS A 211 7.01 -7.25 13.56
CA LYS A 211 6.31 -7.34 14.85
C LYS A 211 5.06 -6.48 14.88
N GLU A 212 5.13 -5.24 14.41
CA GLU A 212 3.98 -4.33 14.42
C GLU A 212 2.95 -4.69 13.35
N ASN A 213 3.35 -5.15 12.16
CA ASN A 213 2.36 -5.70 11.21
C ASN A 213 1.62 -6.88 11.85
N PHE A 214 2.35 -7.80 12.49
CA PHE A 214 1.75 -8.92 13.20
C PHE A 214 0.83 -8.46 14.35
N ASN A 215 1.26 -7.54 15.20
CA ASN A 215 0.44 -7.06 16.31
C ASN A 215 -0.81 -6.30 15.84
N ASN A 216 -0.76 -5.66 14.68
CA ASN A 216 -1.88 -4.89 14.13
C ASN A 216 -2.78 -5.69 13.17
N GLY A 217 -2.61 -7.02 13.10
CA GLY A 217 -3.50 -7.90 12.33
C GLY A 217 -3.20 -7.99 10.83
N ILE A 218 -2.17 -7.29 10.33
CA ILE A 218 -1.68 -7.47 8.97
C ILE A 218 -0.88 -8.79 8.94
N ARG A 219 -1.16 -9.65 7.96
CA ARG A 219 -0.53 -10.97 7.87
C ARG A 219 -0.04 -11.24 6.46
N VAL A 220 1.10 -11.91 6.35
CA VAL A 220 1.53 -12.59 5.13
C VAL A 220 1.87 -14.04 5.43
N HIS A 221 1.90 -14.87 4.39
CA HIS A 221 2.41 -16.23 4.52
C HIS A 221 3.85 -16.22 5.05
N GLY A 222 4.12 -17.03 6.08
CA GLY A 222 5.42 -17.13 6.73
C GLY A 222 5.61 -16.25 7.98
N ASP A 223 4.71 -15.31 8.28
CA ASP A 223 4.86 -14.44 9.46
C ASP A 223 5.01 -15.22 10.77
N GLU A 224 4.24 -16.28 11.00
CA GLU A 224 4.38 -17.10 12.22
C GLU A 224 5.76 -17.76 12.37
N GLU A 225 6.35 -18.17 11.25
CA GLU A 225 7.67 -18.78 11.22
C GLU A 225 8.75 -17.72 11.44
N ILE A 226 8.62 -16.55 10.80
CA ILE A 226 9.52 -15.41 11.02
C ILE A 226 9.49 -15.02 12.51
N MET A 227 8.29 -14.87 13.10
CA MET A 227 8.11 -14.48 14.50
C MET A 227 8.71 -15.47 15.50
N LYS A 228 8.79 -16.77 15.17
CA LYS A 228 9.46 -17.78 16.01
C LYS A 228 10.99 -17.69 15.96
N LYS A 229 11.55 -17.12 14.89
CA LYS A 229 12.99 -17.06 14.61
C LYS A 229 13.63 -15.72 14.98
N ILE A 230 12.84 -14.67 15.26
CA ILE A 230 13.33 -13.33 15.61
C ILE A 230 13.23 -13.04 17.11
#